data_AF-A0A535VIM5-F1
#
_entry.id   AF-A0A535VIM5-F1
#
_cell.length_a   1.000
_cell.length_b   1.000
_cell.length_c   1.000
_cell.angle_alpha   90.00
_cell.angle_beta   90.00
_cell.angle_gamma   90.00
#
_symmetry.space_group_name_H-M   'P 1'
#
loop_
_entity.id
_entity.type
_entity.pdbx_description
1 polymer ?
#
loop_
_entity_poly.entity_id
_entity_poly.type
_entity_poly.pdbx_seq_one_letter_code
_entity_poly.pdbx_strand_id
1 'polypeptide(L)'
;MCFRAFAGAGDRVAYPTPTYPLLDPLCRIHEVEPSTHPTELPWELPPSLGPDPAALKFIVNPNSPTGAFFAKAAIEAVVAASAGVVVIDEAYVDFAPHP
;
A
#
# COMPACT_ATOMS: atom_id res chain seq x y z
N MET A 1 0.54 -6.00 12.98
CA MET A 1 1.65 -5.32 13.69
C MET A 1 1.85 -3.91 13.20
N CYS A 2 2.02 -3.67 11.90
CA CYS A 2 2.31 -2.34 11.34
C CYS A 2 1.27 -1.26 11.74
N PHE A 3 -0.03 -1.55 11.67
CA PHE A 3 -1.07 -0.63 12.14
C PHE A 3 -0.80 -0.14 13.56
N ARG A 4 -0.78 -1.04 14.56
CA ARG A 4 -0.52 -0.67 15.97
C ARG A 4 0.79 0.07 16.23
N ALA A 5 1.80 -0.11 15.38
CA ALA A 5 3.12 0.48 15.56
C ALA A 5 3.24 1.88 14.93
N PHE A 6 2.55 2.12 13.82
CA PHE A 6 2.78 3.29 12.97
C PHE A 6 1.52 4.12 12.66
N ALA A 7 0.34 3.69 13.10
CA ALA A 7 -0.91 4.43 12.94
C ALA A 7 -1.83 4.22 14.16
N GLY A 8 -2.18 5.30 14.84
CA GLY A 8 -3.15 5.33 15.93
C GLY A 8 -4.54 5.79 15.48
N ALA A 9 -5.51 5.74 16.38
CA ALA A 9 -6.87 6.20 16.08
C ALA A 9 -6.86 7.65 15.53
N GLY A 10 -7.52 7.88 14.40
CA GLY A 10 -7.56 9.15 13.68
C GLY A 10 -6.40 9.40 12.71
N ASP A 11 -5.32 8.60 12.75
CA ASP A 11 -4.26 8.67 11.74
C ASP A 11 -4.74 8.14 10.38
N ARG A 12 -4.02 8.48 9.32
CA ARG A 12 -4.30 8.00 7.95
C ARG A 12 -3.43 6.80 7.58
N VAL A 13 -4.03 5.83 6.89
CA VAL A 13 -3.32 4.70 6.27
C VAL A 13 -3.62 4.69 4.77
N ALA A 14 -2.59 4.82 3.93
CA ALA A 14 -2.77 4.91 2.49
C ALA A 14 -2.50 3.59 1.76
N TYR A 15 -3.29 3.28 0.73
CA TYR A 15 -3.09 2.10 -0.11
C TYR A 15 -3.77 2.23 -1.47
N PRO A 16 -3.24 1.58 -2.52
CA PRO A 16 -3.87 1.58 -3.84
C PRO A 16 -5.17 0.75 -3.84
N THR A 17 -6.10 1.05 -4.75
CA THR A 17 -7.32 0.24 -4.94
C THR A 17 -7.56 -0.08 -6.42
N PRO A 18 -8.04 -1.28 -6.77
CA PRO A 18 -8.34 -2.41 -5.88
C PRO A 18 -7.08 -3.14 -5.37
N THR A 19 -7.12 -3.59 -4.12
CA THR A 19 -6.03 -4.34 -3.48
C THR A 19 -6.59 -5.35 -2.45
N TYR A 20 -5.71 -5.90 -1.60
CA TYR A 20 -6.03 -6.88 -0.59
C TYR A 20 -7.18 -6.41 0.32
N PRO A 21 -8.34 -7.09 0.31
CA PRO A 21 -9.58 -6.58 0.92
C PRO A 21 -9.52 -6.45 2.43
N LEU A 22 -8.52 -7.03 3.10
CA LEU A 22 -8.37 -6.94 4.55
C LEU A 22 -7.86 -5.57 5.03
N LEU A 23 -7.29 -4.74 4.16
CA LEU A 23 -6.79 -3.42 4.56
C LEU A 23 -7.90 -2.49 5.10
N ASP A 24 -9.09 -2.49 4.48
CA ASP A 24 -10.22 -1.67 4.95
C ASP A 24 -10.77 -2.14 6.32
N PRO A 25 -11.05 -3.44 6.56
CA PRO A 25 -11.38 -3.94 7.89
C PRO A 25 -10.30 -3.64 8.94
N LEU A 26 -9.01 -3.74 8.59
CA LEU A 26 -7.93 -3.39 9.51
C LEU A 26 -7.92 -1.91 9.84
N CYS A 27 -8.23 -1.04 8.87
CA CYS A 27 -8.38 0.39 9.16
C CYS A 27 -9.47 0.63 10.21
N ARG A 28 -10.63 -0.03 10.04
CA ARG A 28 -11.76 0.07 10.99
C ARG A 28 -11.42 -0.47 12.39
N ILE A 29 -10.76 -1.64 12.46
CA ILE A 29 -10.36 -2.26 13.73
C ILE A 29 -9.39 -1.35 14.51
N HIS A 30 -8.56 -0.58 13.80
CA HIS A 30 -7.57 0.32 14.39
C HIS A 30 -8.05 1.77 14.50
N GLU A 31 -9.30 2.06 14.14
CA GLU A 31 -9.89 3.40 14.16
C GLU A 31 -9.07 4.44 13.36
N VAL A 32 -8.38 3.98 12.30
CA VAL A 32 -7.63 4.83 11.38
C VAL A 32 -8.48 5.18 10.16
N GLU A 33 -8.19 6.32 9.54
CA GLU A 33 -8.85 6.77 8.32
C GLU A 33 -8.18 6.20 7.07
N PRO A 34 -8.89 5.42 6.23
CA PRO A 34 -8.31 4.90 5.00
C PRO A 34 -8.13 6.02 3.96
N SER A 35 -6.92 6.10 3.39
CA SER A 35 -6.61 6.95 2.23
C SER A 35 -6.45 6.07 0.99
N THR A 36 -7.50 5.95 0.19
CA THR A 36 -7.48 5.06 -0.97
C THR A 36 -6.99 5.77 -2.23
N HIS A 37 -6.16 5.08 -3.01
CA HIS A 37 -5.60 5.60 -4.26
C HIS A 37 -5.99 4.69 -5.43
N PRO A 38 -7.04 5.02 -6.20
CA PRO A 38 -7.46 4.18 -7.32
C PRO A 38 -6.35 4.03 -8.38
N THR A 39 -6.06 2.79 -8.79
CA THR A 39 -5.14 2.49 -9.90
C THR A 39 -5.85 2.71 -11.22
N GLU A 40 -5.28 3.53 -12.11
CA GLU A 40 -5.79 3.72 -13.47
C GLU A 40 -5.39 2.54 -14.38
N LEU A 41 -4.13 2.13 -14.28
CA LEU A 41 -3.58 0.99 -15.01
C LEU A 41 -3.19 -0.11 -14.02
N PRO A 42 -3.52 -1.39 -14.29
CA PRO A 42 -3.27 -2.48 -13.34
C PRO A 42 -1.81 -2.61 -12.89
N TRP A 43 -0.85 -2.28 -13.76
CA TRP A 43 0.59 -2.43 -13.54
C TRP A 43 1.29 -1.17 -13.03
N GLU A 44 0.55 -0.11 -12.72
CA GLU A 44 1.12 1.16 -12.26
C GLU A 44 0.64 1.53 -10.86
N LEU A 45 1.58 2.03 -10.04
CA LEU A 45 1.21 2.62 -8.76
C LEU A 45 0.64 4.03 -9.00
N PRO A 46 -0.44 4.42 -8.31
CA PRO A 46 -1.02 5.74 -8.46
C PRO A 46 -0.01 6.81 -8.05
N PRO A 47 0.20 7.88 -8.85
CA PRO A 47 1.18 8.93 -8.54
C PRO A 47 0.84 9.69 -7.25
N SER A 48 -0.42 9.63 -6.82
CA SER A 48 -0.90 10.24 -5.57
C SER A 48 -0.48 9.47 -4.31
N LEU A 49 -0.05 8.20 -4.41
CA LEU A 49 0.25 7.37 -3.24
C LEU A 49 1.48 7.85 -2.47
N GLY A 50 2.58 8.14 -3.17
CA GLY A 50 3.83 8.63 -2.57
C GLY A 50 3.65 9.90 -1.72
N PRO A 51 3.12 11.01 -2.28
CA PRO A 51 2.97 12.28 -1.58
C PRO A 51 1.85 12.30 -0.53
N ASP A 52 1.06 11.23 -0.37
CA ASP A 52 0.03 11.19 0.66
C ASP A 52 0.67 11.32 2.07
N PRO A 53 0.13 12.16 2.97
CA PRO A 53 0.73 12.42 4.27
C PRO A 53 0.54 11.28 5.28
N ALA A 54 -0.11 10.17 4.93
CA ALA A 54 -0.29 9.01 5.79
C ALA A 54 1.05 8.51 6.37
N ALA A 55 1.06 8.31 7.69
CA ALA A 55 2.19 7.79 8.43
C ALA A 55 2.50 6.31 8.08
N LEU A 56 1.51 5.60 7.55
CA LEU A 56 1.63 4.21 7.11
C LEU A 56 1.02 4.04 5.72
N LYS A 57 1.75 3.40 4.82
CA LYS A 57 1.28 3.04 3.48
C LYS A 57 1.46 1.56 3.22
N PHE A 58 0.55 0.96 2.47
CA PHE A 58 0.68 -0.42 2.01
C PHE A 58 0.77 -0.49 0.49
N ILE A 59 1.69 -1.32 0.00
CA ILE A 59 1.78 -1.76 -1.38
C ILE A 59 1.78 -3.28 -1.35
N VAL A 60 0.78 -3.93 -1.95
CA VAL A 60 0.73 -5.39 -2.08
C VAL A 60 1.37 -5.75 -3.42
N ASN A 61 2.44 -6.55 -3.41
CA ASN A 61 3.24 -6.84 -4.59
C ASN A 61 3.82 -8.27 -4.57
N PRO A 62 3.35 -9.21 -5.42
CA PRO A 62 2.27 -9.06 -6.39
C PRO A 62 0.91 -8.73 -5.76
N ASN A 63 0.15 -7.83 -6.38
CA ASN A 63 -1.13 -7.35 -5.87
C ASN A 63 -2.21 -8.43 -5.96
N SER A 64 -2.95 -8.64 -4.87
CA SER A 64 -4.25 -9.33 -4.90
C SER A 64 -5.36 -8.28 -4.96
N PRO A 65 -6.38 -8.40 -5.84
CA PRO A 65 -6.69 -9.57 -6.67
C PRO A 65 -6.14 -9.51 -8.10
N THR A 66 -5.45 -8.43 -8.50
CA THR A 66 -5.16 -8.17 -9.92
C THR A 66 -3.99 -8.98 -10.49
N GLY A 67 -3.14 -9.55 -9.64
CA GLY A 67 -1.89 -10.20 -10.02
C GLY A 67 -0.80 -9.23 -10.49
N ALA A 68 -1.02 -7.92 -10.37
CA ALA A 68 -0.06 -6.93 -10.83
C ALA A 68 1.25 -7.01 -10.06
N PHE A 69 2.37 -6.98 -10.78
CA PHE A 69 3.71 -6.92 -10.21
C PHE A 69 4.33 -5.57 -10.56
N PHE A 70 4.49 -4.71 -9.57
CA PHE A 70 5.01 -3.36 -9.74
C PHE A 70 6.53 -3.38 -9.85
N ALA A 71 7.07 -2.60 -10.79
CA ALA A 71 8.51 -2.48 -10.95
C ALA A 71 9.16 -1.89 -9.68
N LYS A 72 10.31 -2.44 -9.30
CA LYS A 72 11.09 -1.97 -8.14
C LYS A 72 11.31 -0.46 -8.12
N ALA A 73 11.66 0.13 -9.27
CA ALA A 73 11.86 1.58 -9.40
C ALA A 73 10.60 2.40 -9.08
N ALA A 74 9.40 1.89 -9.40
CA ALA A 74 8.15 2.56 -9.06
C ALA A 74 7.88 2.53 -7.55
N ILE A 75 8.18 1.40 -6.89
CA ILE A 75 8.08 1.27 -5.43
C ILE A 75 9.10 2.20 -4.75
N GLU A 76 10.35 2.23 -5.22
CA GLU A 76 11.39 3.13 -4.72
C GLU A 76 10.97 4.60 -4.82
N ALA A 77 10.30 5.00 -5.90
CA ALA A 77 9.76 6.35 -6.04
C ALA A 77 8.68 6.68 -4.99
N VAL A 78 7.78 5.73 -4.69
CA VAL A 78 6.78 5.89 -3.62
C VAL A 78 7.45 5.99 -2.26
N VAL A 79 8.45 5.15 -1.98
CA VAL A 79 9.22 5.18 -0.72
C VAL A 79 9.94 6.52 -0.57
N ALA A 80 10.62 6.99 -1.62
CA ALA A 80 11.36 8.26 -1.59
C ALA A 80 10.45 9.48 -1.38
N ALA A 81 9.20 9.43 -1.86
CA ALA A 81 8.22 10.50 -1.70
C ALA A 81 7.43 10.41 -0.37
N SER A 82 7.55 9.32 0.38
CA SER A 82 6.76 9.07 1.58
C SER A 82 7.37 9.70 2.82
N ALA A 83 6.55 10.38 3.63
CA ALA A 83 6.96 10.92 4.93
C ALA A 83 6.94 9.88 6.09
N GLY A 84 6.48 8.66 5.82
CA GLY A 84 6.24 7.62 6.84
C GLY A 84 6.69 6.23 6.38
N VAL A 85 6.16 5.19 7.02
CA VAL A 85 6.51 3.80 6.73
C VAL A 85 5.74 3.29 5.51
N VAL A 86 6.45 2.68 4.56
CA VAL A 86 5.85 1.94 3.45
C VAL A 86 6.03 0.45 3.72
N VAL A 87 4.93 -0.27 3.84
CA VAL A 87 4.90 -1.74 3.97
C VAL A 87 4.70 -2.33 2.59
N ILE A 88 5.64 -3.18 2.17
CA ILE A 88 5.52 -4.00 0.97
C ILE A 88 5.02 -5.37 1.42
N ASP A 89 3.79 -5.71 1.08
CA ASP A 89 3.21 -7.03 1.34
C ASP A 89 3.53 -7.96 0.17
N GLU A 90 4.47 -8.86 0.42
CA GLU A 90 5.02 -9.80 -0.55
C GLU A 90 4.42 -11.22 -0.40
N ALA A 91 3.18 -11.34 0.07
CA ALA A 91 2.52 -12.64 0.29
C ALA A 91 2.52 -13.57 -0.95
N TYR A 92 2.69 -13.02 -2.16
CA TYR A 92 2.74 -13.78 -3.42
C TYR A 92 4.08 -13.68 -4.16
N VAL A 93 5.16 -13.18 -3.54
CA VAL A 93 6.44 -12.95 -4.22
C VAL A 93 7.09 -14.22 -4.77
N ASP A 94 6.85 -15.36 -4.14
CA ASP A 94 7.31 -16.68 -4.62
C ASP A 94 6.74 -17.05 -6.01
N PHE A 95 5.68 -16.37 -6.45
CA PHE A 95 5.05 -16.55 -7.76
C PHE A 95 5.36 -15.40 -8.74
N ALA A 96 6.16 -14.42 -8.34
CA ALA A 96 6.55 -13.30 -9.19
C ALA A 96 7.49 -13.76 -10.32
N PRO A 97 7.45 -13.13 -11.50
CA PRO A 97 8.29 -13.54 -12.63
C PRO A 97 9.79 -13.37 -12.36
N HIS A 98 10.17 -12.47 -11.44
CA HIS A 98 11.54 -12.22 -11.01
C HIS A 98 11.50 -11.79 -9.52
N PRO A 99 12.50 -12.18 -8.71
CA PRO A 99 12.61 -11.76 -7.31
C PRO A 99 12.90 -10.26 -7.14
#